data_AF-A0A1W9TLG0-F1
#
_entry.id   AF-A0A1W9TLG0-F1
#
_cell.length_a   1.000
_cell.length_b   1.000
_cell.length_c   1.000
_cell.angle_alpha   90.00
_cell.angle_beta   90.00
_cell.angle_gamma   90.00
#
_symmetry.space_group_name_H-M   'P 1'
#
loop_
_entity.id
_entity.type
_entity.pdbx_description
1 polymer ?
#
loop_
_entity_poly.entity_id
_entity_poly.type
_entity_poly.pdbx_seq_one_letter_code
_entity_poly.pdbx_strand_id
1 'polypeptide(L)'
;MEANGLRLIELASTVEYINAAWLHYAVRIGTWSGNAFHFHDAGALQLKYMQRVRIFDDQSELLVWRGRAGLQGRLRRDDANGTGVHAVEAGQVLFGTRNGEAPSDEYTEITEDRGTTLILPFRDVRVNDKRDRIAVKTRNYVEYNAMHQATYADCRFVGFRFGKEDLE
;
A
#
# COMPACT_ATOMS: atom_id res chain seq x y z
N MET A 1 -11.42 -17.41 35.15
CA MET A 1 -11.88 -16.23 34.39
C MET A 1 -10.63 -15.46 34.00
N GLU A 2 -10.05 -15.84 32.88
CA GLU A 2 -8.84 -15.21 32.36
C GLU A 2 -9.23 -14.00 31.51
N ALA A 3 -8.61 -12.86 31.82
CA ALA A 3 -8.68 -11.66 31.02
C ALA A 3 -7.90 -11.90 29.72
N ASN A 4 -8.62 -11.88 28.59
CA ASN A 4 -8.01 -11.98 27.27
C ASN A 4 -7.10 -10.78 27.04
N GLY A 5 -5.79 -11.05 27.02
CA GLY A 5 -4.73 -10.07 26.84
C GLY A 5 -4.79 -9.39 25.47
N LEU A 6 -4.97 -8.08 25.48
CA LEU A 6 -4.43 -7.23 24.43
C LEU A 6 -2.91 -7.34 24.48
N ARG A 7 -2.30 -8.02 23.49
CA ARG A 7 -0.87 -7.89 23.26
C ARG A 7 -0.62 -6.55 22.58
N LEU A 8 -0.21 -5.57 23.37
CA LEU A 8 0.51 -4.41 22.86
C LEU A 8 1.80 -4.93 22.20
N ILE A 9 1.95 -4.74 20.89
CA ILE A 9 3.23 -4.96 20.23
C ILE A 9 4.12 -3.79 20.64
N GLU A 10 5.17 -4.09 21.41
CA GLU A 10 6.18 -3.14 21.84
C GLU A 10 7.05 -2.79 20.61
N LEU A 11 6.78 -1.63 19.98
CA LEU A 11 7.53 -1.15 18.83
C LEU A 11 8.85 -0.51 19.29
N ALA A 12 9.97 -1.15 18.99
CA ALA A 12 11.29 -0.53 19.05
C ALA A 12 11.39 0.56 17.96
N SER A 13 11.13 1.82 18.35
CA SER A 13 11.58 3.11 17.76
C SER A 13 11.88 3.24 16.25
N THR A 14 11.21 2.49 15.37
CA THR A 14 11.30 2.69 13.93
C THR A 14 9.89 2.66 13.37
N VAL A 15 9.39 3.83 12.92
CA VAL A 15 8.12 3.86 12.19
C VAL A 15 8.32 3.05 10.92
N GLU A 16 7.59 1.96 10.78
CA GLU A 16 7.57 1.14 9.57
C GLU A 16 6.45 1.63 8.67
N TYR A 17 6.82 2.08 7.47
CA TYR A 17 5.87 2.44 6.42
C TYR A 17 5.75 1.28 5.46
N ILE A 18 4.59 1.14 4.80
CA ILE A 18 4.47 0.22 3.67
C ILE A 18 4.98 0.93 2.42
N ASN A 19 5.63 0.19 1.53
CA ASN A 19 6.03 0.70 0.23
C ASN A 19 5.49 -0.16 -0.92
N ALA A 20 5.12 0.50 -2.01
CA ALA A 20 4.78 -0.13 -3.28
C ALA A 20 5.59 0.55 -4.39
N ALA A 21 6.44 -0.22 -5.06
CA ALA A 21 7.37 0.24 -6.08
C ALA A 21 7.05 -0.39 -7.44
N TRP A 22 6.71 0.43 -8.42
CA TRP A 22 6.60 0.06 -9.82
C TRP A 22 7.94 0.29 -10.51
N LEU A 23 8.53 -0.81 -10.97
CA LEU A 23 9.74 -0.86 -11.77
C LEU A 23 9.37 -1.25 -13.20
N HIS A 24 10.28 -1.02 -14.15
CA HIS A 24 10.07 -1.44 -15.55
C HIS A 24 9.77 -2.95 -15.70
N TYR A 25 10.22 -3.78 -14.76
CA TYR A 25 10.16 -5.24 -14.85
C TYR A 25 9.33 -5.90 -13.75
N ALA A 26 8.85 -5.15 -12.75
CA ALA A 26 8.14 -5.72 -11.61
C ALA A 26 7.38 -4.68 -10.79
N VAL A 27 6.40 -5.14 -10.03
CA VAL A 27 5.87 -4.42 -8.86
C VAL A 27 6.45 -5.08 -7.62
N ARG A 28 7.12 -4.30 -6.76
CA ARG A 28 7.67 -4.79 -5.49
C ARG A 28 6.94 -4.10 -4.34
N ILE A 29 6.43 -4.88 -3.40
CA ILE A 29 5.73 -4.39 -2.22
C ILE A 29 6.52 -4.86 -1.00
N GLY A 30 6.73 -3.97 -0.04
CA GLY A 30 7.58 -4.24 1.12
C GLY A 30 7.37 -3.19 2.19
N THR A 31 8.35 -3.05 3.10
CA THR A 31 8.35 -2.00 4.12
C THR A 31 9.48 -1.00 3.88
N TRP A 32 9.35 0.18 4.47
CA TRP A 32 10.38 1.21 4.47
C TRP A 32 10.61 1.65 5.91
N SER A 33 11.85 1.52 6.37
CA SER A 33 12.28 1.87 7.72
C SER A 33 13.79 2.12 7.72
N GLY A 34 14.27 3.00 8.61
CA GLY A 34 15.71 3.31 8.70
C GLY A 34 16.34 3.82 7.39
N ASN A 35 15.58 4.58 6.57
CA ASN A 35 15.98 5.06 5.24
C ASN A 35 16.28 3.96 4.20
N ALA A 36 15.80 2.74 4.41
CA ALA A 36 16.00 1.63 3.50
C ALA A 36 14.67 1.00 3.06
N PHE A 37 14.66 0.45 1.84
CA PHE A 37 13.58 -0.40 1.37
C PHE A 37 13.88 -1.84 1.77
N HIS A 38 12.89 -2.51 2.36
CA HIS A 38 12.96 -3.92 2.73
C HIS A 38 11.95 -4.69 1.89
N PHE A 39 12.44 -5.62 1.10
CA PHE A 39 11.65 -6.52 0.26
C PHE A 39 11.97 -7.96 0.65
N HIS A 40 11.19 -8.92 0.12
CA HIS A 40 11.42 -10.34 0.36
C HIS A 40 12.80 -10.86 -0.10
N ASP A 41 13.44 -10.16 -1.05
CA ASP A 41 14.76 -10.49 -1.57
C ASP A 41 15.79 -9.40 -1.21
N ALA A 42 17.07 -9.76 -1.22
CA ALA A 42 18.18 -8.85 -0.90
C ALA A 42 18.47 -7.78 -1.98
N GLY A 43 17.69 -7.74 -3.07
CA GLY A 43 17.87 -6.85 -4.19
C GLY A 43 17.50 -5.40 -3.84
N ALA A 44 18.48 -4.52 -3.93
CA ALA A 44 18.27 -3.08 -3.75
C ALA A 44 17.32 -2.50 -4.81
N LEU A 45 16.57 -1.46 -4.44
CA LEU A 45 15.76 -0.70 -5.37
C LEU A 45 16.65 0.09 -6.33
N GLN A 46 16.64 -0.29 -7.61
CA GLN A 46 17.43 0.41 -8.62
C GLN A 46 16.66 1.60 -9.20
N LEU A 47 17.06 2.82 -8.83
CA LEU A 47 16.40 4.06 -9.26
C LEU A 47 16.27 4.20 -10.78
N LYS A 48 17.20 3.65 -11.58
CA LYS A 48 17.13 3.67 -13.05
C LYS A 48 15.90 2.94 -13.61
N TYR A 49 15.38 1.94 -12.90
CA TYR A 49 14.20 1.19 -13.33
C TYR A 49 12.90 1.69 -12.70
N MET A 50 13.00 2.55 -11.68
CA MET A 50 11.86 3.11 -10.96
C MET A 50 10.98 3.96 -11.88
N GLN A 51 9.70 3.58 -11.97
CA GLN A 51 8.63 4.37 -12.57
C GLN A 51 7.86 5.16 -11.52
N ARG A 52 7.56 4.50 -10.40
CA ARG A 52 6.79 5.07 -9.30
C ARG A 52 7.09 4.34 -8.01
N VAL A 53 7.13 5.05 -6.90
CA VAL A 53 7.13 4.49 -5.55
C VAL A 53 6.11 5.24 -4.71
N ARG A 54 5.35 4.51 -3.92
CA ARG A 54 4.55 5.06 -2.82
C ARG A 54 5.13 4.50 -1.51
N ILE A 55 5.38 5.36 -0.54
CA ILE A 55 5.72 5.01 0.84
C ILE A 55 4.62 5.63 1.71
N PHE A 56 3.90 4.84 2.48
CA PHE A 56 2.67 5.30 3.11
C PHE A 56 2.33 4.55 4.40
N ASP A 57 1.51 5.22 5.19
CA ASP A 57 0.82 4.71 6.37
C ASP A 57 -0.61 5.28 6.41
N ASP A 58 -1.29 5.10 7.54
CA ASP A 58 -2.65 5.57 7.74
C ASP A 58 -2.76 7.10 7.79
N GLN A 59 -1.66 7.82 8.04
CA GLN A 59 -1.64 9.29 8.19
C GLN A 59 -1.00 10.04 7.00
N SER A 60 -0.16 9.37 6.20
CA SER A 60 0.71 10.04 5.24
C SER A 60 1.11 9.17 4.05
N GLU A 61 1.53 9.84 2.97
CA GLU A 61 2.13 9.20 1.80
C GLU A 61 3.20 10.10 1.18
N LEU A 62 4.36 9.52 0.88
CA LEU A 62 5.30 10.01 -0.11
C LEU A 62 5.10 9.26 -1.42
N LEU A 63 4.63 9.96 -2.45
CA LEU A 63 4.55 9.47 -3.82
C LEU A 63 5.72 10.05 -4.61
N VAL A 64 6.58 9.20 -5.16
CA VAL A 64 7.66 9.56 -6.09
C VAL A 64 7.38 8.92 -7.44
N TRP A 65 7.58 9.64 -8.53
CA TRP A 65 7.38 9.10 -9.88
C TRP A 65 8.36 9.69 -10.88
N ARG A 66 8.58 8.97 -11.99
CA ARG A 66 9.36 9.46 -13.12
C ARG A 66 8.51 10.43 -13.95
N GLY A 67 8.90 11.68 -13.97
CA GLY A 67 8.41 12.71 -14.89
C GLY A 67 9.36 12.91 -16.08
N ARG A 68 9.04 13.90 -16.92
CA ARG A 68 9.85 14.23 -18.11
C ARG A 68 11.27 14.70 -17.78
N ALA A 69 11.43 15.44 -16.68
CA ALA A 69 12.69 16.06 -16.27
C ALA A 69 13.44 15.29 -15.16
N GLY A 70 13.02 14.05 -14.85
CA GLY A 70 13.58 13.25 -13.76
C GLY A 70 12.52 12.82 -12.75
N LEU A 71 12.96 12.54 -11.52
CA LEU A 71 12.04 12.14 -10.45
C LEU A 71 11.29 13.35 -9.91
N GLN A 72 9.98 13.19 -9.75
CA GLN A 72 9.07 14.12 -9.11
C GLN A 72 8.52 13.48 -7.84
N GLY A 73 8.14 14.30 -6.87
CA GLY A 73 7.64 13.82 -5.59
C GLY A 73 6.49 14.67 -5.06
N ARG A 74 5.60 14.03 -4.32
CA ARG A 74 4.53 14.65 -3.54
C ARG A 74 4.52 14.00 -2.17
N LEU A 75 4.62 14.82 -1.13
CA LEU A 75 4.35 14.41 0.24
C LEU A 75 2.96 14.89 0.64
N ARG A 76 2.11 13.97 1.11
CA ARG A 76 0.80 14.25 1.67
C ARG A 76 0.76 13.75 3.11
N ARG A 77 0.27 14.60 4.00
CA ARG A 77 -0.01 14.30 5.40
C ARG A 77 -1.41 14.78 5.70
N ASP A 78 -2.21 13.92 6.30
CA ASP A 78 -3.53 14.32 6.76
C ASP A 78 -3.39 14.95 8.14
N ASP A 79 -4.03 16.11 8.33
CA ASP A 79 -4.10 16.80 9.62
C ASP A 79 -5.51 16.65 10.18
N ALA A 80 -5.63 15.94 11.30
CA ALA A 80 -6.90 15.74 11.99
C ALA A 80 -7.49 17.04 12.56
N ASN A 81 -6.68 18.10 12.70
CA ASN A 81 -7.09 19.41 13.21
C ASN A 81 -7.33 20.45 12.11
N GLY A 82 -7.26 20.06 10.83
CA GLY A 82 -7.45 20.96 9.71
C GLY A 82 -8.89 21.44 9.53
N THR A 83 -9.12 22.31 8.53
CA THR A 83 -10.43 22.89 8.21
C THR A 83 -11.42 21.90 7.56
N GLY A 84 -11.06 20.62 7.49
CA GLY A 84 -11.80 19.58 6.78
C GLY A 84 -11.60 19.63 5.26
N VAL A 85 -11.50 18.46 4.65
CA VAL A 85 -11.50 18.27 3.18
C VAL A 85 -12.44 17.13 2.84
N HIS A 86 -13.17 17.24 1.73
CA HIS A 86 -13.96 16.12 1.24
C HIS A 86 -13.04 15.03 0.71
N ALA A 87 -13.21 13.82 1.21
CA ALA A 87 -12.47 12.67 0.74
C ALA A 87 -13.35 11.42 0.70
N VAL A 88 -13.10 10.56 -0.28
CA VAL A 88 -13.76 9.27 -0.45
C VAL A 88 -12.72 8.17 -0.28
N GLU A 89 -12.98 7.26 0.65
CA GLU A 89 -12.17 6.05 0.79
C GLU A 89 -12.68 4.94 -0.13
N ALA A 90 -11.77 4.18 -0.72
CA ALA A 90 -12.11 3.05 -1.57
C ALA A 90 -11.10 1.90 -1.40
N GLY A 91 -11.55 0.67 -1.62
CA GLY A 91 -10.69 -0.51 -1.75
C GLY A 91 -10.39 -0.80 -3.22
N GLN A 92 -9.11 -0.77 -3.61
CA GLN A 92 -8.67 -1.20 -4.93
C GLN A 92 -8.17 -2.64 -4.87
N VAL A 93 -8.98 -3.60 -5.33
CA VAL A 93 -8.68 -5.03 -5.28
C VAL A 93 -7.43 -5.35 -6.10
N LEU A 94 -6.52 -6.11 -5.51
CA LEU A 94 -5.29 -6.58 -6.14
C LEU A 94 -5.54 -7.82 -7.01
N PHE A 95 -4.71 -7.98 -8.03
CA PHE A 95 -4.56 -9.25 -8.73
C PHE A 95 -3.97 -10.30 -7.78
N GLY A 96 -4.41 -11.55 -7.93
CA GLY A 96 -4.12 -12.63 -6.99
C GLY A 96 -5.41 -13.24 -6.45
N THR A 97 -5.67 -14.48 -6.85
CA THR A 97 -6.87 -15.26 -6.49
C THR A 97 -6.54 -16.56 -5.78
N ARG A 98 -5.25 -16.89 -5.64
CA ARG A 98 -4.76 -17.97 -4.80
C ARG A 98 -3.44 -17.56 -4.15
N ASN A 99 -3.09 -18.25 -3.08
CA ASN A 99 -1.76 -18.18 -2.52
C ASN A 99 -0.76 -18.91 -3.43
N GLY A 100 0.45 -18.35 -3.54
CA GLY A 100 1.60 -18.99 -4.17
C GLY A 100 2.57 -19.58 -3.14
N GLU A 101 3.79 -19.85 -3.57
CA GLU A 101 4.87 -20.31 -2.68
C GLU A 101 5.58 -19.10 -2.07
N ALA A 102 5.23 -18.75 -0.82
CA ALA A 102 5.83 -17.61 -0.15
C ALA A 102 7.35 -17.79 0.02
N PRO A 103 8.15 -16.74 -0.17
CA PRO A 103 9.61 -16.81 -0.04
C PRO A 103 10.10 -17.00 1.41
N SER A 104 9.28 -16.63 2.40
CA SER A 104 9.47 -16.91 3.82
C SER A 104 8.18 -16.65 4.60
N ASP A 105 8.15 -17.01 5.88
CA ASP A 105 6.99 -16.84 6.77
C ASP A 105 6.60 -15.36 7.01
N GLU A 106 7.49 -14.42 6.71
CA GLU A 106 7.23 -12.97 6.84
C GLU A 106 6.39 -12.41 5.68
N TYR A 107 6.28 -13.17 4.59
CA TYR A 107 5.66 -12.71 3.35
C TYR A 107 4.54 -13.64 2.91
N THR A 108 3.64 -13.11 2.10
CA THR A 108 2.62 -13.88 1.40
C THR A 108 2.77 -13.65 -0.09
N GLU A 109 2.88 -14.73 -0.86
CA GLU A 109 2.70 -14.67 -2.30
C GLU A 109 1.22 -14.81 -2.66
N ILE A 110 0.70 -13.89 -3.47
CA ILE A 110 -0.58 -14.02 -4.15
C ILE A 110 -0.37 -14.07 -5.66
N THR A 111 -1.09 -14.97 -6.33
CA THR A 111 -0.93 -15.21 -7.76
C THR A 111 -2.26 -15.60 -8.41
N GLU A 112 -2.29 -15.65 -9.74
CA GLU A 112 -3.45 -16.06 -10.54
C GLU A 112 -2.99 -16.83 -11.80
N ASP A 113 -3.90 -17.53 -12.48
CA ASP A 113 -3.55 -18.40 -13.62
C ASP A 113 -2.92 -17.64 -14.80
N ARG A 114 -3.15 -16.33 -14.87
CA ARG A 114 -2.62 -15.44 -15.91
C ARG A 114 -1.16 -15.03 -15.67
N GLY A 115 -0.53 -15.51 -14.59
CA GLY A 115 0.90 -15.33 -14.30
C GLY A 115 1.25 -14.06 -13.51
N THR A 116 0.27 -13.21 -13.18
CA THR A 116 0.50 -12.10 -12.26
C THR A 116 0.83 -12.66 -10.87
N THR A 117 1.97 -12.27 -10.31
CA THR A 117 2.37 -12.62 -8.95
C THR A 117 2.74 -11.35 -8.19
N LEU A 118 2.29 -11.26 -6.94
CA LEU A 118 2.66 -10.21 -5.99
C LEU A 118 3.12 -10.87 -4.69
N ILE A 119 4.22 -10.37 -4.14
CA ILE A 119 4.72 -10.76 -2.83
C ILE A 119 4.46 -9.60 -1.87
N LEU A 120 3.71 -9.88 -0.81
CA LEU A 120 3.25 -8.90 0.17
C LEU A 120 3.97 -9.10 1.51
N PRO A 121 4.33 -8.03 2.23
CA PRO A 121 5.02 -8.09 3.52
C PRO A 121 4.05 -8.41 4.68
N PHE A 122 3.23 -9.44 4.51
CA PHE A 122 2.24 -9.88 5.49
C PHE A 122 2.31 -11.39 5.66
N ARG A 123 2.15 -11.85 6.91
CA ARG A 123 2.08 -13.26 7.23
C ARG A 123 0.66 -13.79 7.10
N ASP A 124 0.53 -15.08 6.77
CA ASP A 124 -0.70 -15.86 6.90
C ASP A 124 -1.93 -15.28 6.17
N VAL A 125 -1.74 -14.47 5.13
CA VAL A 125 -2.85 -13.90 4.38
C VAL A 125 -3.39 -14.94 3.41
N ARG A 126 -4.67 -15.27 3.51
CA ARG A 126 -5.34 -16.20 2.59
C ARG A 126 -6.16 -15.46 1.55
N VAL A 127 -6.09 -15.91 0.30
CA VAL A 127 -6.90 -15.36 -0.78
C VAL A 127 -7.60 -16.46 -1.58
N ASN A 128 -8.78 -16.12 -2.14
CA ASN A 128 -9.50 -16.95 -3.10
C ASN A 128 -10.09 -16.09 -4.23
N ASP A 129 -10.63 -16.74 -5.26
CA ASP A 129 -11.31 -16.10 -6.39
C ASP A 129 -12.69 -15.51 -6.04
N LYS A 130 -13.12 -15.65 -4.79
CA LYS A 130 -14.43 -15.20 -4.29
C LYS A 130 -14.27 -13.94 -3.44
N ARG A 131 -14.42 -14.08 -2.13
CA ARG A 131 -14.61 -12.98 -1.17
C ARG A 131 -13.34 -12.64 -0.40
N ASP A 132 -12.38 -13.57 -0.38
CA ASP A 132 -11.13 -13.37 0.33
C ASP A 132 -10.11 -12.78 -0.64
N ARG A 133 -10.22 -11.47 -0.85
CA ARG A 133 -9.31 -10.70 -1.68
C ARG A 133 -8.57 -9.69 -0.82
N ILE A 134 -7.49 -9.17 -1.37
CA ILE A 134 -6.73 -8.08 -0.76
C ILE A 134 -6.98 -6.83 -1.58
N ALA A 135 -7.21 -5.72 -0.92
CA ALA A 135 -7.26 -4.42 -1.57
C ALA A 135 -6.28 -3.44 -0.94
N VAL A 136 -5.80 -2.52 -1.76
CA VAL A 136 -5.18 -1.30 -1.25
C VAL A 136 -6.29 -0.33 -0.88
N LYS A 137 -6.29 0.13 0.38
CA LYS A 137 -7.12 1.24 0.83
C LYS A 137 -6.58 2.54 0.25
N THR A 138 -7.39 3.25 -0.50
CA THR A 138 -7.08 4.58 -1.01
C THR A 138 -7.97 5.64 -0.39
N ARG A 139 -7.44 6.86 -0.29
CA ARG A 139 -8.20 8.06 0.07
C ARG A 139 -8.09 9.05 -1.09
N ASN A 140 -9.24 9.37 -1.68
CA ASN A 140 -9.36 10.20 -2.86
C ASN A 140 -9.92 11.56 -2.44
N TYR A 141 -9.12 12.61 -2.59
CA TYR A 141 -9.48 13.97 -2.18
C TYR A 141 -10.32 14.62 -3.28
N VAL A 142 -11.44 15.21 -2.88
CA VAL A 142 -12.41 15.82 -3.79
C VAL A 142 -12.24 17.33 -3.75
N GLU A 143 -12.10 17.92 -4.93
CA GLU A 143 -12.14 19.37 -5.14
C GLU A 143 -13.29 19.73 -6.08
N TYR A 144 -13.68 21.00 -6.05
CA TYR A 144 -14.74 21.54 -6.89
C TYR A 144 -14.14 22.54 -7.88
N ASN A 145 -14.43 22.38 -9.16
CA ASN A 145 -14.02 23.35 -10.17
C ASN A 145 -14.91 24.61 -10.13
N ALA A 146 -14.59 25.60 -10.98
CA ALA A 146 -15.34 26.86 -11.08
C ALA A 146 -16.83 26.69 -11.45
N MET A 147 -17.22 25.53 -11.99
CA MET A 147 -18.60 25.18 -12.33
C MET A 147 -19.28 24.34 -11.24
N HIS A 148 -18.70 24.28 -10.04
CA HIS A 148 -19.17 23.50 -8.88
C HIS A 148 -19.24 21.99 -9.13
N GLN A 149 -18.47 21.46 -10.09
CA GLN A 149 -18.39 20.03 -10.32
C GLN A 149 -17.29 19.42 -9.45
N ALA A 150 -17.64 18.33 -8.76
CA ALA A 150 -16.70 17.55 -7.97
C ALA A 150 -15.76 16.73 -8.86
N THR A 151 -14.46 16.74 -8.56
CA THR A 151 -13.44 15.90 -9.20
C THR A 151 -12.47 15.34 -8.16
N TYR A 152 -11.87 14.19 -8.45
CA TYR A 152 -10.73 13.73 -7.67
C TYR A 152 -9.49 14.53 -8.03
N ALA A 153 -9.00 15.32 -7.08
CA ALA A 153 -7.80 16.13 -7.25
C ALA A 153 -6.53 15.35 -6.90
N ASP A 154 -6.64 14.41 -5.97
CA ASP A 154 -5.51 13.60 -5.50
C ASP A 154 -5.97 12.25 -4.95
N CYS A 155 -5.07 11.28 -4.92
CA CYS A 155 -5.28 9.95 -4.37
C CYS A 155 -4.01 9.48 -3.64
N ARG A 156 -4.16 9.09 -2.37
CA ARG A 156 -3.10 8.46 -1.59
C ARG A 156 -3.46 7.03 -1.17
N PHE A 157 -2.44 6.22 -0.96
CA PHE A 157 -2.57 4.93 -0.30
C PHE A 157 -2.59 5.16 1.22
N VAL A 158 -3.38 4.34 1.90
CA VAL A 158 -3.61 4.41 3.36
C VAL A 158 -3.16 3.12 4.04
N GLY A 159 -3.26 1.99 3.35
CA GLY A 159 -2.98 0.68 3.92
C GLY A 159 -3.56 -0.43 3.04
N PHE A 160 -3.63 -1.63 3.61
CA PHE A 160 -4.24 -2.79 2.97
C PHE A 160 -5.49 -3.22 3.74
N ARG A 161 -6.41 -3.87 3.04
CA ARG A 161 -7.64 -4.45 3.57
C ARG A 161 -7.68 -5.92 3.19
N PHE A 162 -8.11 -6.78 4.11
CA PHE A 162 -8.08 -8.23 3.94
C PHE A 162 -9.48 -8.82 4.11
N GLY A 163 -9.86 -9.74 3.21
CA GLY A 163 -11.10 -10.49 3.38
C GLY A 163 -12.37 -9.66 3.14
N LYS A 164 -13.53 -10.31 3.29
CA LYS A 164 -14.83 -9.74 2.90
C LYS A 164 -15.23 -8.51 3.71
N GLU A 165 -14.99 -8.52 5.02
CA GLU A 165 -15.53 -7.50 5.95
C GLU A 165 -14.85 -6.15 5.80
N ASP A 166 -13.63 -6.12 5.25
CA ASP A 166 -12.89 -4.88 5.01
C ASP A 166 -13.12 -4.32 3.59
N LEU A 167 -13.76 -5.05 2.68
CA LEU A 167 -13.90 -4.63 1.26
C LEU A 167 -15.23 -3.95 0.93
N GLU A 168 -16.18 -3.94 1.86
CA GLU A 168 -17.46 -3.20 1.80
C GLU A 168 -17.33 -1.82 2.50
#